data_AF-A0A1I8G471-F1
#
_entry.id   AF-A0A1I8G471-F1
#
_cell.length_a   1.000
_cell.length_b   1.000
_cell.length_c   1.000
_cell.angle_alpha   90.00
_cell.angle_beta   90.00
_cell.angle_gamma   90.00
#
_symmetry.space_group_name_H-M   'P 1'
#
loop_
_entity.id
_entity.type
_entity.pdbx_description
1 polymer ?
#
loop_
_entity_poly.entity_id
_entity_poly.type
_entity_poly.pdbx_seq_one_letter_code
_entity_poly.pdbx_strand_id
1 'polypeptide(L)'
;MDNSARDMRGLSRIESVGEISVSTSFVSSGSMSWDFCSSFCALGGFPYFGLQYTWACFCSWDFGSLGPAKESDCNMPCNGNSSQICGGLWRNSVFALTYPKRSCFKQSQMPSLTVSSTLPISWSIAAQTALDCLMLCEASADYQAVIFSGQQRLCHLLRFAYPPASLSSTDGDYFVRG
;
A
#
# COMPACT_ATOMS: atom_id res chain seq x y z
N MET A 1 21.95 -10.98 7.46
CA MET A 1 20.79 -11.89 7.39
C MET A 1 20.29 -11.85 5.97
N ASP A 2 20.30 -12.99 5.30
CA ASP A 2 19.90 -13.10 3.90
C ASP A 2 18.39 -12.85 3.77
N ASN A 3 18.02 -11.75 3.10
CA ASN A 3 16.63 -11.33 2.92
C ASN A 3 16.07 -11.78 1.55
N SER A 4 16.82 -12.61 0.81
CA SER A 4 16.45 -13.06 -0.53
C SER A 4 15.28 -14.05 -0.55
N ALA A 5 15.05 -14.75 0.57
CA ALA A 5 14.02 -15.78 0.71
C ALA A 5 12.71 -15.29 1.39
N ARG A 6 12.49 -13.98 1.54
CA ARG A 6 11.33 -13.47 2.29
C ARG A 6 10.08 -13.34 1.40
N ASP A 7 8.96 -13.85 1.90
CA ASP A 7 7.63 -13.70 1.30
C ASP A 7 7.02 -12.32 1.62
N MET A 8 5.93 -11.94 0.95
CA MET A 8 5.18 -10.69 1.17
C MET A 8 6.00 -9.41 0.92
N ARG A 9 6.51 -9.25 -0.31
CA ARG A 9 7.47 -8.22 -0.72
C ARG A 9 6.85 -6.94 -1.30
N GLY A 10 5.58 -6.65 -1.00
CA GLY A 10 4.86 -5.53 -1.61
C GLY A 10 5.50 -4.16 -1.32
N LEU A 11 6.22 -4.04 -0.20
CA LEU A 11 6.90 -2.82 0.21
C LEU A 11 8.36 -2.72 -0.24
N SER A 12 8.90 -3.68 -1.01
CA SER A 12 10.35 -3.78 -1.29
C SER A 12 11.00 -2.58 -1.99
N ARG A 13 10.22 -1.63 -2.49
CA ARG A 13 10.70 -0.42 -3.18
C ARG A 13 10.15 0.86 -2.57
N ILE A 14 9.37 0.74 -1.50
CA ILE A 14 8.80 1.87 -0.76
C ILE A 14 9.79 2.22 0.35
N GLU A 15 10.10 3.50 0.49
CA GLU A 15 11.01 4.00 1.51
C GLU A 15 10.24 4.59 2.69
N SER A 16 9.15 5.30 2.40
CA SER A 16 8.27 5.86 3.43
C SER A 16 6.87 6.15 2.91
N VAL A 17 5.91 6.21 3.84
CA VAL A 17 4.56 6.76 3.63
C VAL A 17 4.32 7.77 4.74
N GLY A 18 4.34 9.05 4.40
CA GLY A 18 4.45 10.13 5.40
C GLY A 18 5.66 9.92 6.31
N GLU A 19 5.42 10.00 7.62
CA GLU A 19 6.45 9.82 8.65
C GLU A 19 6.81 8.34 8.91
N ILE A 20 6.08 7.39 8.33
CA ILE A 20 6.31 5.97 8.55
C ILE A 20 7.39 5.49 7.57
N SER A 21 8.55 5.09 8.09
CA SER A 21 9.62 4.50 7.28
C SER A 21 9.39 3.00 7.04
N VAL A 22 9.81 2.55 5.87
CA VAL A 22 9.79 1.15 5.46
C VAL A 22 11.22 0.62 5.52
N SER A 23 11.44 -0.44 6.30
CA SER A 23 12.73 -1.11 6.38
C SER A 23 12.75 -2.32 5.45
N THR A 24 13.43 -2.17 4.31
CA THR A 24 13.63 -3.17 3.25
C THR A 24 12.35 -3.70 2.58
N SER A 25 11.36 -4.20 3.32
CA SER A 25 10.07 -4.72 2.83
C SER A 25 8.99 -4.79 3.91
N PHE A 26 9.22 -4.18 5.08
CA PHE A 26 8.26 -4.13 6.18
C PHE A 26 8.28 -2.80 6.89
N VAL A 27 7.19 -2.51 7.61
CA VAL A 27 7.15 -1.47 8.62
C VAL A 27 7.33 -2.11 9.99
N SER A 28 8.13 -1.49 10.85
CA SER A 28 8.30 -1.88 12.24
C SER A 28 7.59 -0.89 13.14
N SER A 29 6.87 -1.37 14.16
CA SER A 29 6.26 -0.51 15.16
C SER A 29 6.29 -1.14 16.54
N GLY A 30 6.64 -0.34 17.56
CA GLY A 30 6.50 -0.72 18.97
C GLY A 30 5.05 -0.86 19.42
N SER A 31 4.09 -0.37 18.64
CA SER A 31 2.65 -0.45 18.91
C SER A 31 1.93 -1.22 17.81
N MET A 32 2.58 -2.24 17.25
CA MET A 32 2.02 -3.05 16.17
C MET A 32 0.72 -3.75 16.59
N SER A 33 -0.27 -3.74 15.69
CA SER A 33 -1.56 -4.42 15.83
C SER A 33 -2.06 -4.81 14.45
N TRP A 34 -3.10 -5.65 14.40
CA TRP A 34 -3.80 -5.95 13.16
C TRP A 34 -4.36 -4.67 12.54
N ASP A 35 -4.96 -3.81 13.35
CA ASP A 35 -5.56 -2.53 12.92
C ASP A 35 -4.52 -1.60 12.30
N PHE A 36 -3.33 -1.49 12.92
CA PHE A 36 -2.23 -0.70 12.36
C PHE A 36 -1.76 -1.26 11.02
N CYS A 37 -1.45 -2.56 10.98
CA CYS A 37 -0.87 -3.17 9.78
C CYS A 37 -1.86 -3.20 8.61
N SER A 38 -3.12 -3.59 8.88
CA SER A 38 -4.20 -3.56 7.90
C SER A 38 -4.43 -2.17 7.34
N SER A 39 -4.51 -1.15 8.20
CA SER A 39 -4.70 0.24 7.77
C SER A 39 -3.53 0.72 6.92
N PHE A 40 -2.29 0.44 7.33
CA PHE A 40 -1.10 0.81 6.58
C PHE A 40 -1.08 0.15 5.20
N CYS A 41 -1.35 -1.15 5.12
CA CYS A 41 -1.42 -1.88 3.86
C CYS A 41 -2.61 -1.43 3.00
N ALA A 42 -3.71 -0.97 3.60
CA ALA A 42 -4.82 -0.38 2.86
C ALA A 42 -4.47 0.95 2.16
N LEU A 43 -3.53 1.73 2.70
CA LEU A 43 -3.01 2.94 2.02
C LEU A 43 -2.42 2.62 0.66
N GLY A 44 -1.81 1.44 0.56
CA GLY A 44 -1.19 0.95 -0.65
C GLY A 44 -2.13 0.15 -1.56
N GLY A 45 -3.35 -0.17 -1.14
CA GLY A 45 -4.28 -1.05 -1.85
C GLY A 45 -3.94 -2.55 -1.77
N PHE A 46 -3.18 -2.99 -0.75
CA PHE A 46 -2.69 -4.37 -0.65
C PHE A 46 -3.79 -5.37 -0.28
N PRO A 47 -4.06 -6.40 -1.11
CA PRO A 47 -5.06 -7.40 -0.77
C PRO A 47 -4.63 -8.27 0.40
N TYR A 48 -3.34 -8.28 0.78
CA TYR A 48 -2.84 -9.04 1.91
C TYR A 48 -1.92 -8.22 2.79
N PHE A 49 -2.04 -8.44 4.10
CA PHE A 49 -1.05 -8.01 5.09
C PHE A 49 -0.60 -9.19 5.93
N GLY A 50 0.64 -9.12 6.41
CA GLY A 50 1.27 -10.15 7.20
C GLY A 50 1.95 -9.55 8.42
N LEU A 51 1.88 -10.25 9.55
CA LEU A 51 2.56 -9.85 10.77
C LEU A 51 3.59 -10.90 11.16
N GLN A 52 4.77 -10.45 11.57
CA GLN A 52 5.87 -11.32 11.99
C GLN A 52 6.50 -10.79 13.27
N TYR A 53 6.86 -11.71 14.17
CA TYR A 53 7.70 -11.44 15.33
C TYR A 53 7.22 -10.23 16.17
N THR A 54 5.92 -10.13 16.42
CA THR A 54 5.26 -9.14 17.29
C THR A 54 5.15 -7.71 16.77
N TRP A 55 6.11 -7.26 15.93
CA TRP A 55 6.26 -5.85 15.56
C TRP A 55 6.39 -5.57 14.07
N ALA A 56 6.59 -6.58 13.23
CA ALA A 56 6.81 -6.38 11.79
C ALA A 56 5.50 -6.50 11.01
N CYS A 57 5.26 -5.54 10.12
CA CYS A 57 4.11 -5.51 9.22
C CYS A 57 4.58 -5.57 7.76
N PHE A 58 4.02 -6.51 7.02
CA PHE A 58 4.27 -6.72 5.60
C PHE A 58 2.99 -6.47 4.82
N CYS A 59 3.13 -5.90 3.64
CA CYS A 59 2.02 -5.76 2.68
C CYS A 59 2.39 -6.50 1.40
N SER A 60 1.43 -7.14 0.74
CA SER A 60 1.71 -7.79 -0.53
C SER A 60 0.49 -7.99 -1.41
N TRP A 61 0.76 -8.08 -2.71
CA TRP A 61 -0.21 -8.51 -3.72
C TRP A 61 -0.42 -10.02 -3.70
N ASP A 62 0.59 -10.77 -3.25
CA ASP A 62 0.61 -12.23 -3.24
C ASP A 62 1.32 -12.75 -1.98
N PHE A 63 1.06 -14.00 -1.62
CA PHE A 63 1.71 -14.66 -0.49
C PHE A 63 1.76 -16.19 -0.72
N GLY A 64 2.49 -16.90 0.14
CA GLY A 64 2.54 -18.36 0.16
C GLY A 64 3.69 -18.96 -0.65
N SER A 65 4.63 -18.15 -1.12
CA SER A 65 5.80 -18.65 -1.88
C SER A 65 6.68 -19.64 -1.10
N LEU A 66 6.58 -19.62 0.24
CA LEU A 66 7.30 -20.51 1.16
C LEU A 66 6.44 -21.67 1.72
N GLY A 67 5.16 -21.75 1.31
CA GLY A 67 4.20 -22.71 1.83
C GLY A 67 3.68 -22.39 3.24
N PRO A 68 2.68 -23.16 3.71
CA PRO A 68 2.08 -22.95 5.03
C PRO A 68 2.99 -23.45 6.16
N ALA A 69 2.94 -22.76 7.30
CA ALA A 69 3.53 -23.22 8.56
C ALA A 69 2.47 -23.87 9.46
N LYS A 70 2.90 -24.45 10.58
CA LYS A 70 1.97 -24.88 11.63
C LYS A 70 1.44 -23.66 12.36
N GLU A 71 0.15 -23.64 12.69
CA GLU A 71 -0.43 -22.50 13.41
C GLU A 71 0.14 -22.32 14.81
N SER A 72 0.65 -23.39 15.42
CA SER A 72 1.40 -23.31 16.67
C SER A 72 2.67 -22.44 16.58
N ASP A 73 3.23 -22.26 15.37
CA ASP A 73 4.43 -21.46 15.15
C ASP A 73 4.10 -19.96 14.99
N CYS A 74 2.81 -19.62 14.83
CA CYS A 74 2.27 -18.27 14.76
C CYS A 74 1.57 -17.95 16.10
N ASN A 75 2.34 -17.78 17.17
CA ASN A 75 1.81 -17.70 18.53
C ASN A 75 2.29 -16.47 19.33
N MET A 76 2.97 -15.52 18.68
CA MET A 76 3.50 -14.36 19.37
C MET A 76 2.47 -13.23 19.41
N PRO A 77 2.16 -12.66 20.59
CA PRO A 77 1.21 -11.56 20.70
C PRO A 77 1.76 -10.28 20.05
N CYS A 78 0.88 -9.41 19.57
CA CYS A 78 1.25 -8.11 19.03
C CYS A 78 1.68 -7.14 20.14
N ASN A 79 2.71 -6.31 19.88
CA ASN A 79 3.20 -5.35 20.89
C ASN A 79 2.17 -4.28 21.26
N GLY A 80 1.34 -3.84 20.30
CA GLY A 80 0.30 -2.84 20.51
C GLY A 80 -1.04 -3.41 20.98
N ASN A 81 -1.24 -4.73 20.88
CA ASN A 81 -2.45 -5.39 21.37
C ASN A 81 -2.18 -6.88 21.64
N SER A 82 -1.96 -7.23 22.91
CA SER A 82 -1.62 -8.61 23.29
C SER A 82 -2.75 -9.64 23.10
N SER A 83 -3.97 -9.19 22.80
CA SER A 83 -5.09 -10.08 22.43
C SER A 83 -5.04 -10.51 20.96
N GLN A 84 -4.17 -9.91 20.16
CA GLN A 84 -3.97 -10.23 18.75
C GLN A 84 -2.64 -10.98 18.56
N ILE A 85 -2.60 -11.88 17.58
CA ILE A 85 -1.39 -12.65 17.24
C ILE A 85 -0.68 -12.03 16.04
N CYS A 86 0.60 -11.72 16.19
CA CYS A 86 1.45 -11.05 15.22
C CYS A 86 2.55 -11.99 14.68
N GLY A 87 2.14 -13.18 14.22
CA GLY A 87 3.03 -14.19 13.66
C GLY A 87 3.89 -14.88 14.70
N GLY A 88 5.11 -15.22 14.29
CA GLY A 88 6.11 -15.86 15.14
C GLY A 88 7.53 -15.62 14.63
N LEU A 89 8.49 -16.34 15.19
CA LEU A 89 9.88 -16.27 14.76
C LEU A 89 10.01 -16.79 13.32
N TRP A 90 10.22 -15.88 12.36
CA TRP A 90 10.24 -16.18 10.92
C TRP A 90 8.94 -16.83 10.39
N ARG A 91 7.80 -16.50 11.00
CA ARG A 91 6.47 -16.99 10.60
C ARG A 91 5.50 -15.84 10.50
N ASN A 92 4.75 -15.80 9.42
CA ASN A 92 3.79 -14.73 9.16
C ASN A 92 2.38 -15.21 9.53
N SER A 93 1.68 -14.46 10.37
CA SER A 93 0.21 -14.50 10.37
C SER A 93 -0.26 -13.64 9.21
N VAL A 94 -0.93 -14.25 8.21
CA VAL A 94 -1.35 -13.57 6.97
C VAL A 94 -2.85 -13.40 6.95
N PHE A 95 -3.30 -12.21 6.55
CA PHE A 95 -4.70 -11.82 6.53
C PHE A 95 -5.05 -11.17 5.19
N ALA A 96 -6.27 -11.40 4.73
CA ALA A 96 -6.80 -10.75 3.53
C ALA A 96 -7.50 -9.43 3.88
N LEU A 97 -7.29 -8.42 3.05
CA LEU A 97 -8.05 -7.18 3.06
C LEU A 97 -9.14 -7.26 1.99
N THR A 98 -10.36 -6.95 2.42
CA THR A 98 -11.50 -6.89 1.50
C THR A 98 -11.80 -5.44 1.21
N TYR A 99 -11.62 -5.07 -0.05
CA TYR A 99 -12.07 -3.78 -0.56
C TYR A 99 -13.45 -3.97 -1.19
N PRO A 100 -14.40 -3.03 -0.99
CA PRO A 100 -15.61 -3.04 -1.79
C PRO A 100 -15.20 -3.01 -3.26
N LYS A 101 -15.69 -3.97 -4.06
CA LYS A 101 -15.50 -3.93 -5.52
C LYS A 101 -16.31 -2.75 -6.07
N ARG A 102 -15.81 -1.53 -5.95
CA ARG A 102 -16.34 -0.41 -6.70
C ARG A 102 -15.41 -0.21 -7.89
N SER A 103 -15.93 -0.54 -9.06
CA SER A 103 -15.31 -0.19 -10.34
C SER A 103 -15.37 1.31 -10.61
N CYS A 104 -15.56 2.16 -9.59
CA CYS A 104 -15.74 3.59 -9.78
C CYS A 104 -14.71 4.38 -8.97
N PHE A 105 -14.14 5.34 -9.66
CA PHE A 105 -13.36 6.41 -9.05
C PHE A 105 -14.29 7.44 -8.43
N LYS A 106 -13.90 7.95 -7.26
CA LYS A 106 -14.60 9.05 -6.60
C LYS A 106 -13.68 10.25 -6.54
N GLN A 107 -14.22 11.41 -6.89
CA GLN A 107 -13.53 12.66 -6.64
C GLN A 107 -13.37 12.84 -5.14
N SER A 108 -12.15 13.21 -4.72
CA SER A 108 -11.80 13.39 -3.32
C SER A 108 -10.84 14.57 -3.20
N GLN A 109 -10.59 15.01 -1.96
CA GLN A 109 -9.49 15.91 -1.68
C GLN A 109 -8.16 15.16 -1.81
N MET A 110 -7.14 15.85 -2.34
CA MET A 110 -5.78 15.31 -2.43
C MET A 110 -5.24 15.07 -1.00
N PRO A 111 -4.67 13.89 -0.71
CA PRO A 111 -4.17 13.59 0.61
C PRO A 111 -2.94 14.45 0.94
N SER A 112 -2.76 14.75 2.22
CA SER A 112 -1.59 15.49 2.72
C SER A 112 -0.33 14.63 2.84
N LEU A 113 -0.49 13.31 2.92
CA LEU A 113 0.63 12.37 3.02
C LEU A 113 1.18 12.05 1.62
N THR A 114 2.48 11.79 1.58
CA THR A 114 3.20 11.44 0.35
C THR A 114 3.89 10.08 0.50
N VAL A 115 4.22 9.47 -0.64
CA VAL A 115 4.96 8.20 -0.69
C VAL A 115 6.33 8.43 -1.30
N SER A 116 7.39 7.98 -0.64
CA SER A 116 8.74 7.91 -1.20
C SER A 116 9.03 6.50 -1.71
N SER A 117 9.62 6.41 -2.89
CA SER A 117 9.97 5.13 -3.52
C SER A 117 11.20 5.26 -4.40
N THR A 118 11.95 4.16 -4.48
CA THR A 118 13.10 4.01 -5.40
C THR A 118 12.70 3.77 -6.85
N LEU A 119 11.42 3.48 -7.14
CA LEU A 119 10.90 3.30 -8.49
C LEU A 119 9.81 4.35 -8.80
N PRO A 120 9.55 4.61 -10.08
CA PRO A 120 8.40 5.44 -10.47
C PRO A 120 7.09 4.86 -9.92
N ILE A 121 6.38 5.68 -9.14
CA ILE A 121 5.06 5.37 -8.59
C ILE A 121 3.95 6.23 -9.21
N SER A 122 4.33 7.11 -10.14
CA SER A 122 3.41 7.93 -10.92
C SER A 122 3.87 8.07 -12.37
N TRP A 123 2.90 8.25 -13.26
CA TRP A 123 3.13 8.46 -14.69
C TRP A 123 2.22 9.58 -15.19
N SER A 124 2.76 10.44 -16.04
CA SER A 124 2.00 11.52 -16.66
C SER A 124 1.67 11.17 -18.10
N ILE A 125 0.41 11.29 -18.47
CA ILE A 125 -0.07 11.07 -19.84
C ILE A 125 -0.98 12.23 -20.26
N ALA A 126 -1.00 12.55 -21.55
CA ALA A 126 -1.91 13.55 -22.06
C ALA A 126 -3.38 13.09 -21.91
N ALA A 127 -4.23 13.97 -21.40
CA ALA A 127 -5.66 13.75 -21.27
C ALA A 127 -6.39 15.07 -21.51
N GLN A 128 -7.49 15.05 -22.27
CA GLN A 128 -8.22 16.28 -22.57
C GLN A 128 -9.25 16.61 -21.49
N THR A 129 -9.79 15.59 -20.83
CA THR A 129 -10.80 15.71 -19.80
C THR A 129 -10.49 14.79 -18.62
N ALA A 130 -11.14 15.05 -17.48
CA ALA A 130 -11.08 14.16 -16.33
C ALA A 130 -11.60 12.75 -16.68
N LEU A 131 -12.60 12.65 -17.57
CA LEU A 131 -13.13 11.35 -18.00
C LEU A 131 -12.10 10.53 -18.79
N ASP A 132 -11.31 11.17 -19.67
CA ASP A 132 -10.21 10.50 -20.37
C ASP A 132 -9.17 9.96 -19.38
N CYS A 133 -8.84 10.76 -18.36
CA CYS A 133 -7.91 10.39 -17.30
C CYS A 133 -8.43 9.19 -16.49
N LEU A 134 -9.73 9.18 -16.17
CA LEU A 134 -10.38 8.08 -15.45
C LEU A 134 -10.40 6.78 -16.25
N MET A 135 -10.71 6.85 -17.55
CA MET A 135 -10.68 5.67 -18.42
C MET A 135 -9.28 5.04 -18.50
N LEU A 136 -8.23 5.87 -18.55
CA LEU A 136 -6.84 5.40 -18.52
C LEU A 136 -6.48 4.74 -17.18
N CYS A 137 -7.03 5.25 -16.08
CA CYS A 137 -6.83 4.66 -14.76
C CYS A 137 -7.53 3.29 -14.62
N GLU A 138 -8.77 3.19 -15.11
CA GLU A 138 -9.56 1.95 -15.07
C GLU A 138 -8.98 0.83 -15.93
N ALA A 139 -8.20 1.17 -16.95
CA ALA A 139 -7.53 0.20 -17.82
C ALA A 139 -6.53 -0.71 -17.08
N SER A 140 -6.07 -0.33 -15.88
CA SER A 140 -5.18 -1.16 -15.06
C SER A 140 -5.67 -1.25 -13.62
N ALA A 141 -5.59 -2.44 -13.03
CA ALA A 141 -5.87 -2.63 -11.60
C ALA A 141 -4.75 -2.05 -10.70
N ASP A 142 -3.59 -1.72 -11.26
CA ASP A 142 -2.43 -1.24 -10.51
C ASP A 142 -2.56 0.23 -10.08
N TYR A 143 -3.41 1.02 -10.75
CA TYR A 143 -3.60 2.42 -10.42
C TYR A 143 -4.69 2.61 -9.38
N GLN A 144 -4.33 3.23 -8.26
CA GLN A 144 -5.25 3.46 -7.15
C GLN A 144 -5.83 4.89 -7.16
N ALA A 145 -5.18 5.84 -7.83
CA ALA A 145 -5.66 7.21 -7.95
C ALA A 145 -5.17 7.91 -9.21
N VAL A 146 -5.78 9.05 -9.52
CA VAL A 146 -5.32 9.99 -10.54
C VAL A 146 -5.41 11.43 -10.09
N ILE A 147 -4.58 12.28 -10.68
CA ILE A 147 -4.71 13.74 -10.63
C ILE A 147 -4.87 14.24 -12.07
N PHE A 148 -5.99 14.88 -12.39
CA PHE A 148 -6.21 15.51 -13.69
C PHE A 148 -5.97 17.03 -13.60
N SER A 149 -4.96 17.52 -14.31
CA SER A 149 -4.70 18.96 -14.45
C SER A 149 -5.32 19.48 -15.75
N GLY A 150 -6.48 20.13 -15.63
CA GLY A 150 -7.18 20.68 -16.80
C GLY A 150 -6.41 21.77 -17.54
N GLN A 151 -5.60 22.56 -16.82
CA GLN A 151 -4.75 23.60 -17.41
C GLN A 151 -3.62 22.99 -18.26
N GLN A 152 -2.97 21.95 -17.76
CA GLN A 152 -1.84 21.30 -18.44
C GLN A 152 -2.29 20.21 -19.43
N ARG A 153 -3.58 19.83 -19.39
CA ARG A 153 -4.13 18.67 -20.12
C ARG A 153 -3.34 17.39 -19.87
N LEU A 154 -2.98 17.19 -18.60
CA LEU A 154 -2.22 16.03 -18.13
C LEU A 154 -3.04 15.25 -17.10
N CYS A 155 -2.93 13.94 -17.21
CA CYS A 155 -3.39 12.96 -16.24
C CYS A 155 -2.17 12.33 -15.57
N HIS A 156 -2.08 12.46 -14.26
CA HIS A 156 -1.09 11.76 -13.45
C HIS A 156 -1.72 10.49 -12.90
N LEU A 157 -1.32 9.33 -13.42
CA LEU A 157 -1.71 8.01 -12.94
C LEU A 157 -0.86 7.66 -11.73
N LEU A 158 -1.49 7.33 -10.60
CA LEU A 158 -0.81 7.01 -9.35
C LEU A 158 -0.99 5.53 -9.01
N ARG A 159 0.13 4.85 -8.73
CA ARG A 159 0.12 3.47 -8.23
C ARG A 159 -0.50 3.36 -6.84
N PHE A 160 -0.42 4.42 -6.05
CA PHE A 160 -0.97 4.50 -4.70
C PHE A 160 -2.00 5.62 -4.62
N ALA A 161 -2.91 5.57 -3.65
CA ALA A 161 -3.80 6.70 -3.38
C ALA A 161 -3.00 7.96 -2.96
N TYR A 162 -1.84 7.76 -2.37
CA TYR A 162 -0.96 8.83 -1.92
C TYR A 162 0.05 9.19 -3.02
N PRO A 163 0.15 10.47 -3.43
CA PRO A 163 1.06 10.89 -4.48
C PRO A 163 2.52 10.91 -4.00
N PRO A 164 3.51 10.87 -4.91
CA PRO A 164 4.87 11.27 -4.58
C PRO A 164 4.92 12.76 -4.20
N ALA A 165 5.94 13.16 -3.44
CA ALA A 165 6.12 14.55 -3.04
C ALA A 165 6.21 15.54 -4.21
N SER A 166 6.66 15.10 -5.39
CA SER A 166 6.68 15.92 -6.60
C SER A 166 5.30 16.30 -7.13
N LEU A 167 4.24 15.58 -6.72
CA LEU A 167 2.86 15.81 -7.15
C LEU A 167 1.95 16.26 -6.00
N SER A 168 2.47 16.43 -4.78
CA SER A 168 1.65 16.76 -3.61
C SER A 168 1.11 18.20 -3.60
N SER A 169 1.61 19.05 -4.49
CA SER A 169 1.14 20.43 -4.69
C SER A 169 0.57 20.67 -6.09
N THR A 170 0.37 19.60 -6.87
CA THR A 170 -0.22 19.71 -8.21
C THR A 170 -1.68 20.14 -8.08
N ASP A 171 -2.03 21.26 -8.72
CA ASP A 171 -3.41 21.72 -8.82
C ASP A 171 -4.17 20.88 -9.87
N GLY A 172 -5.31 20.32 -9.47
CA GLY A 172 -6.09 19.43 -10.31
C GLY A 172 -7.15 18.63 -9.56
N ASP A 173 -8.01 17.98 -10.32
CA ASP A 173 -9.05 17.10 -9.79
C ASP A 173 -8.42 15.76 -9.39
N TYR A 174 -8.48 15.44 -8.09
CA TYR A 174 -8.00 14.18 -7.56
C TYR A 174 -9.13 13.15 -7.47
N PHE A 175 -8.89 11.97 -8.00
CA PHE A 175 -9.82 10.85 -7.94
C PHE A 175 -9.13 9.62 -7.38
N VAL A 176 -9.82 8.90 -6.49
CA VAL A 176 -9.31 7.68 -5.85
C VAL A 176 -10.26 6.51 -6.13
N ARG A 177 -9.70 5.32 -6.30
CA ARG A 177 -10.46 4.08 -6.43
C ARG A 177 -11.15 3.77 -5.10
N GLY A 178 -12.47 3.53 -5.16
CA GLY A 178 -13.33 3.41 -3.97
C GLY A 178 -13.90 2.03 -3.68
#